data_AF-F5LR76-F1
#
_entry.id   AF-F5LR76-F1
#
_cell.length_a   1.000
_cell.length_b   1.000
_cell.length_c   1.000
_cell.angle_alpha   90.00
_cell.angle_beta   90.00
_cell.angle_gamma   90.00
#
_symmetry.space_group_name_H-M   'P 1'
#
loop_
_entity.id
_entity.type
_entity.pdbx_description
1 polymer ?
#
loop_
_entity_poly.entity_id
_entity_poly.type
_entity_poly.pdbx_seq_one_letter_code
_entity_poly.pdbx_strand_id
1 'polypeptide(L)' 'MANKAEILMHPVRMKISQVLMRNKDTGLTSLEMVKIIKDVPQATLYRHIQVMSDAGILRVLKEKK' A
#
# COMPACT_ATOMS: atom_id res chain seq x y z
N MET A 1 5.27 -10.76 17.63
CA MET A 1 5.39 -9.77 16.52
C MET A 1 5.22 -10.53 15.22
N ALA A 2 4.24 -10.18 14.38
CA ALA A 2 4.13 -10.79 13.05
C ALA A 2 5.31 -10.34 12.19
N ASN A 3 5.92 -11.27 11.46
CA ASN A 3 7.04 -10.98 10.57
C ASN A 3 6.54 -10.13 9.38
N LYS A 4 7.35 -9.19 8.87
CA LYS A 4 7.02 -8.38 7.68
C LYS A 4 6.60 -9.25 6.49
N ALA A 5 7.22 -10.43 6.34
CA ALA A 5 6.84 -11.39 5.31
C ALA A 5 5.39 -11.88 5.47
N GLU A 6 4.97 -12.24 6.69
CA GLU A 6 3.60 -12.68 6.99
C GLU A 6 2.58 -11.56 6.74
N ILE A 7 2.95 -10.32 7.07
CA ILE A 7 2.12 -9.16 6.76
C ILE A 7 1.94 -9.06 5.25
N LEU A 8 3.00 -9.15 4.43
CA LEU A 8 2.87 -9.01 2.98
C LEU A 8 1.99 -10.06 2.29
N MET A 9 1.82 -11.27 2.86
CA MET A 9 1.12 -12.38 2.22
C MET A 9 -0.40 -12.20 2.00
N HIS A 10 -1.00 -11.12 2.50
CA HIS A 10 -2.43 -10.86 2.22
C HIS A 10 -2.63 -10.36 0.78
N PRO A 11 -3.61 -10.88 0.01
CA PRO A 11 -3.79 -10.58 -1.41
C PRO A 11 -3.85 -9.08 -1.74
N VAL A 12 -4.58 -8.31 -0.93
CA VAL A 12 -4.67 -6.85 -1.11
C VAL A 12 -3.32 -6.15 -0.89
N ARG A 13 -2.52 -6.60 0.08
CA ARG A 13 -1.20 -6.02 0.36
C ARG A 13 -0.20 -6.37 -0.72
N MET A 14 -0.28 -7.57 -1.29
CA MET A 14 0.48 -7.93 -2.49
C MET A 14 0.12 -7.04 -3.68
N LYS A 15 -1.17 -6.74 -3.92
CA LYS A 15 -1.59 -5.82 -4.99
C LYS A 15 -1.02 -4.41 -4.78
N ILE A 16 -1.09 -3.88 -3.55
CA ILE A 16 -0.50 -2.59 -3.18
C ILE A 16 1.00 -2.60 -3.47
N SER A 17 1.74 -3.62 -3.01
CA SER A 17 3.17 -3.77 -3.26
C SER A 17 3.50 -3.82 -4.76
N GLN A 18 2.76 -4.59 -5.56
CA GLN A 18 2.98 -4.70 -7.00
C GLN A 18 2.80 -3.36 -7.72
N VAL A 19 1.76 -2.60 -7.36
CA VAL A 19 1.50 -1.29 -7.95
C VAL A 19 2.59 -0.29 -7.56
N LEU A 20 3.05 -0.32 -6.30
CA LEU A 20 4.16 0.52 -5.84
C LEU A 20 5.50 0.13 -6.48
N MET A 21 5.78 -1.16 -6.71
CA MET A 21 7.01 -1.62 -7.37
C MET A 21 7.12 -1.07 -8.80
N ARG A 22 5.99 -0.91 -9.50
CA ARG A 22 5.93 -0.30 -10.84
C ARG A 22 6.11 1.23 -10.82
N ASN A 23 5.95 1.87 -9.65
CA ASN A 23 6.02 3.31 -9.46
C ASN A 23 7.02 3.68 -8.35
N LYS A 24 8.10 2.90 -8.22
CA LYS A 24 9.03 2.98 -7.07
C LYS A 24 9.68 4.36 -6.90
N ASP A 25 9.96 5.05 -8.02
CA ASP A 25 10.74 6.29 -8.03
C ASP A 25 9.85 7.52 -7.78
N THR A 26 8.62 7.50 -8.29
CA THR A 26 7.64 8.60 -8.10
C THR A 26 6.75 8.41 -6.88
N GLY A 27 6.57 7.16 -6.43
CA GLY A 27 5.56 6.79 -5.45
C GLY A 27 4.14 6.93 -5.99
N LEU A 28 3.18 6.68 -5.11
CA LEU A 28 1.74 6.88 -5.34
C LEU A 28 1.06 7.33 -4.06
N THR A 29 0.08 8.21 -4.17
CA THR A 29 -0.86 8.53 -3.09
C THR A 29 -1.89 7.43 -2.90
N SER A 30 -2.50 7.38 -1.71
CA SER A 30 -3.60 6.44 -1.42
C SER A 30 -4.74 6.53 -2.42
N LEU A 31 -5.07 7.74 -2.88
CA LEU A 31 -6.15 7.96 -3.85
C LEU A 31 -5.79 7.49 -5.26
N GLU A 32 -4.53 7.66 -5.69
CA GLU A 32 -4.05 7.11 -6.96
C GLU A 32 -4.08 5.58 -6.94
N MET A 33 -3.69 4.96 -5.83
CA MET A 33 -3.77 3.51 -5.67
C MET A 33 -5.22 3.00 -5.78
N VAL A 34 -6.23 3.72 -5.26
CA VAL A 34 -7.65 3.36 -5.44
C VAL A 34 -8.07 3.41 -6.91
N LYS A 35 -7.57 4.38 -7.69
CA LYS A 35 -7.88 4.49 -9.12
C LYS A 35 -7.28 3.34 -9.95
N ILE A 36 -6.17 2.77 -9.48
CA ILE A 36 -5.48 1.64 -10.12
C ILE A 36 -6.07 0.30 -9.67
N ILE A 37 -6.26 0.10 -8.37
CA ILE A 37 -6.73 -1.16 -7.75
C ILE A 37 -8.26 -1.11 -7.61
N LYS A 38 -8.95 -1.21 -8.75
CA LYS A 38 -10.41 -0.99 -8.84
C LYS A 38 -11.27 -2.10 -8.24
N ASP A 39 -10.68 -3.27 -7.99
CA ASP A 39 -11.38 -4.46 -7.47
C ASP A 39 -11.33 -4.56 -5.94
N VAL A 40 -10.79 -3.53 -5.26
CA VAL A 40 -10.76 -3.44 -3.79
C VAL A 40 -11.49 -2.16 -3.35
N PRO A 41 -12.48 -2.24 -2.45
CA PRO A 41 -13.15 -1.05 -1.93
C PRO A 41 -12.16 -0.06 -1.28
N GLN A 42 -12.37 1.25 -1.48
CA GLN A 42 -11.49 2.30 -0.98
C GLN A 42 -11.18 2.17 0.53
N ALA A 43 -12.21 1.98 1.36
CA ALA A 43 -12.03 1.83 2.80
C ALA A 43 -11.15 0.61 3.16
N THR A 44 -11.29 -0.49 2.42
CA THR A 44 -10.48 -1.70 2.60
C THR A 44 -9.03 -1.44 2.20
N LEU A 45 -8.80 -0.77 1.07
CA LEU A 45 -7.46 -0.40 0.62
C LEU A 45 -6.75 0.49 1.67
N TYR A 46 -7.45 1.49 2.20
CA TYR A 46 -6.91 2.41 3.20
C TYR A 46 -6.50 1.69 4.48
N ARG A 47 -7.32 0.74 4.97
CA ARG A 47 -6.97 -0.09 6.13
C ARG A 47 -5.70 -0.91 5.88
N HIS A 48 -5.55 -1.50 4.68
CA HIS A 48 -4.34 -2.25 4.34
C HIS A 48 -3.10 -1.37 4.21
N ILE A 49 -3.24 -0.16 3.65
CA ILE A 49 -2.15 0.83 3.60
C ILE A 49 -1.70 1.20 5.01
N GLN A 50 -2.64 1.48 5.92
CA GLN A 50 -2.33 1.80 7.32
C GLN A 50 -1.53 0.66 7.98
N VAL A 51 -2.01 -0.58 7.88
CA VAL A 51 -1.32 -1.76 8.43
C VAL A 51 0.11 -1.90 7.87
N MET A 52 0.31 -1.69 6.57
CA MET A 52 1.63 -1.76 5.96
C MET A 52 2.54 -0.59 6.38
N SER A 53 1.97 0.59 6.59
CA SER A 53 2.68 1.77 7.09
C SER A 53 3.15 1.57 8.53
N ASP A 54 2.25 1.13 9.42
CA ASP A 54 2.55 0.86 10.83
C ASP A 54 3.59 -0.25 10.98
N ALA A 55 3.61 -1.22 10.07
CA ALA A 55 4.60 -2.28 10.00
C ALA A 55 5.96 -1.83 9.41
N GLY A 56 6.11 -0.58 8.99
CA GLY A 56 7.32 -0.05 8.35
C GLY A 56 7.66 -0.76 7.05
N ILE A 57 6.64 -1.17 6.29
CA ILE A 57 6.76 -1.78 4.95
C ILE A 57 6.69 -0.67 3.89
N LEU A 58 5.87 0.35 4.11
CA LEU A 58 5.76 1.51 3.24
C LEU A 58 6.69 2.64 3.72
N ARG A 59 7.17 3.44 2.78
CA ARG A 59 7.91 4.67 3.04
C ARG A 59 7.20 5.83 2.36
N VAL A 60 7.02 6.92 3.08
CA VAL A 60 6.49 8.17 2.53
C VAL A 60 7.61 8.90 1.79
N LEU A 61 7.40 9.17 0.49
CA LEU A 61 8.36 9.93 -0.33
C LEU A 61 8.10 11.44 -0.26
N LYS A 62 6.83 11.84 -0.19
CA LYS A 62 6.39 13.23 -0.14
C LYS A 62 5.03 13.33 0.52
N GLU A 63 4.83 14.40 1.27
CA GLU A 63 3.53 14.78 1.84
C GLU A 63 3.09 16.11 1.21
N LYS A 64 1.77 16.26 1.01
CA LYS A 64 1.17 17.55 0.72
C LYS A 64 0.54 18.02 2.02
N LYS A 65 0.97 19.19 2.51
CA LYS A 65 0.29 19.92 3.58
C LYS A 65 -0.89 20.69 3.01
#